data_AF-A0A1U9JTY6-F1
#
_entry.id   AF-A0A1U9JTY6-F1
#
_cell.length_a   1.000
_cell.length_b   1.000
_cell.length_c   1.000
_cell.angle_alpha   90.00
_cell.angle_beta   90.00
_cell.angle_gamma   90.00
#
_symmetry.space_group_name_H-M   'P 1'
#
loop_
_entity.id
_entity.type
_entity.pdbx_description
1 polymer ?
#
loop_
_entity_poly.entity_id
_entity_poly.type
_entity_poly.pdbx_seq_one_letter_code
_entity_poly.pdbx_strand_id
1 'polypeptide(L)'
;MAVEVGAGREQTGWQRAAVYEASEWRQGLFCSECGTPIGYQMKDGSWPGLAADVSDNPEDFRLASEIFIDKKPGFYAFANDTRRLTEAEALAQFNQ
;
A
#
# COMPACT_ATOMS: atom_id res chain seq x y z
N MET A 1 -2.88 -0.30 -5.49
CA MET A 1 -3.33 -1.37 -4.57
C MET A 1 -2.13 -1.77 -3.74
N ALA A 2 -2.28 -1.87 -2.42
CA ALA A 2 -1.18 -2.20 -1.53
C ALA A 2 -1.42 -3.54 -0.85
N VAL A 3 -0.36 -4.32 -0.71
CA VAL A 3 -0.29 -5.56 0.05
C VAL A 3 0.42 -5.25 1.36
N GLU A 4 -0.24 -5.53 2.47
CA GLU A 4 0.37 -5.41 3.79
C GLU A 4 1.37 -6.55 4.00
N VAL A 5 2.61 -6.20 4.34
CA VAL A 5 3.64 -7.19 4.66
C VAL A 5 3.65 -7.41 6.16
N GLY A 6 3.28 -8.61 6.59
CA GLY A 6 3.35 -9.01 7.99
C GLY A 6 4.78 -8.98 8.54
N ALA A 7 4.92 -8.73 9.84
CA ALA A 7 6.21 -8.73 10.53
C ALA A 7 6.98 -10.04 10.32
N GLY A 8 8.29 -9.95 10.10
CA GLY A 8 9.18 -11.11 9.97
C GLY A 8 9.26 -11.75 8.58
N ARG A 9 8.72 -11.11 7.54
CA ARG A 9 8.95 -11.54 6.15
C ARG A 9 10.23 -10.93 5.58
N GLU A 10 11.10 -11.79 5.04
CA GLU A 10 12.31 -11.37 4.35
C GLU A 10 11.94 -10.63 3.06
N GLN A 11 12.46 -9.42 2.93
CA GLN A 11 12.26 -8.54 1.80
C GLN A 11 13.51 -8.57 0.94
N THR A 12 13.45 -9.22 -0.22
CA THR A 12 14.57 -9.33 -1.17
C THR A 12 14.40 -8.35 -2.34
N GLY A 13 15.49 -8.00 -3.03
CA GLY A 13 15.42 -7.17 -4.26
C GLY A 13 15.40 -5.65 -4.07
N TRP A 14 15.56 -5.14 -2.86
CA TRP A 14 15.47 -3.70 -2.53
C TRP A 14 16.71 -2.86 -2.87
N GLN A 15 17.73 -3.45 -3.49
CA GLN A 15 19.02 -2.79 -3.77
C GLN A 15 18.89 -1.58 -4.71
N ARG A 16 17.76 -1.46 -5.42
CA ARG A 16 17.46 -0.37 -6.35
C ARG A 16 16.25 0.46 -5.94
N ALA A 17 15.79 0.32 -4.70
CA ALA A 17 14.72 1.15 -4.18
C ALA A 17 15.26 2.55 -3.82
N ALA A 18 14.69 3.57 -4.44
CA ALA A 18 14.85 4.96 -4.04
C ALA A 18 13.62 5.41 -3.24
N VAL A 19 13.84 6.40 -2.37
CA VAL A 19 12.84 6.95 -1.46
C VAL A 19 12.48 8.36 -1.93
N TYR A 20 11.19 8.69 -1.93
CA TYR A 20 10.74 10.08 -2.04
C TYR A 20 9.78 10.44 -0.91
N GLU A 21 9.81 11.69 -0.47
CA GLU A 21 8.90 12.19 0.54
C GLU A 21 7.51 12.38 -0.07
N ALA A 22 6.58 11.48 0.26
CA ALA A 22 5.21 11.53 -0.25
C ALA A 22 4.33 12.44 0.62
N SER A 23 4.59 12.50 1.92
CA SER A 23 3.86 13.31 2.89
C SER A 23 4.69 13.56 4.16
N GLU A 24 4.11 14.27 5.12
CA GLU A 24 4.74 14.50 6.43
C GLU A 24 5.02 13.20 7.20
N TRP A 25 4.23 12.15 6.98
CA TRP A 25 4.23 10.92 7.79
C TRP A 25 4.59 9.64 7.00
N ARG A 26 4.56 9.69 5.66
CA ARG A 26 4.84 8.55 4.77
C ARG A 26 5.84 8.91 3.67
N GLN A 27 6.65 7.92 3.30
CA GLN A 27 7.55 7.94 2.16
C GLN A 27 7.11 6.91 1.11
N GLY A 28 7.29 7.25 -0.17
CA GLY A 28 7.08 6.32 -1.27
C GLY A 28 8.40 5.66 -1.69
N LEU A 29 8.30 4.42 -2.16
CA LEU A 29 9.41 3.59 -2.61
C LEU A 29 9.24 3.33 -4.10
N PHE A 30 10.28 3.52 -4.89
CA PHE A 30 10.26 3.34 -6.34
C PHE A 30 11.57 2.76 -6.87
N CYS A 31 11.53 2.13 -8.04
CA CYS A 31 12.73 1.65 -8.73
C CYS A 31 13.52 2.84 -9.28
N SER A 32 14.77 2.99 -8.87
CA SER A 32 15.65 4.08 -9.31
C SER A 32 16.03 4.03 -10.80
N GLU A 33 15.84 2.90 -11.48
CA GLU A 33 16.18 2.73 -12.90
C GLU A 33 14.99 3.02 -13.83
N CYS A 34 13.80 2.50 -13.51
CA CYS A 34 12.63 2.58 -14.39
C CYS A 34 11.48 3.41 -13.83
N GLY A 35 11.57 3.87 -12.57
CA GLY A 35 10.54 4.69 -11.93
C GLY A 35 9.28 3.93 -11.46
N THR A 36 9.26 2.60 -11.57
CA THR A 36 8.10 1.78 -11.14
C THR A 36 7.85 1.95 -9.64
N PRO A 37 6.62 2.27 -9.20
CA PRO A 37 6.27 2.31 -7.78
C PRO A 37 6.42 0.92 -7.15
N ILE A 38 7.19 0.83 -6.08
CA ILE A 38 7.40 -0.43 -5.35
C ILE A 38 6.45 -0.53 -4.15
N GLY A 39 6.19 0.59 -3.49
CA GLY A 39 5.37 0.61 -2.29
C GLY A 39 5.51 1.90 -1.50
N TYR A 40 5.20 1.82 -0.21
CA TYR A 40 5.40 2.90 0.74
C TYR A 40 5.84 2.36 2.10
N GLN A 41 6.41 3.24 2.91
CA GLN A 41 6.70 3.01 4.33
C GLN A 41 6.40 4.28 5.12
N MET A 42 6.21 4.13 6.42
CA MET A 42 6.17 5.28 7.34
C MET A 42 7.59 5.84 7.53
N LYS A 43 7.71 7.13 7.90
CA LYS A 43 9.03 7.77 8.09
C LYS A 43 9.87 7.13 9.21
N ASP A 44 9.23 6.48 10.17
CA ASP A 44 9.89 5.72 11.24
C ASP A 44 10.33 4.30 10.81
N GLY A 45 10.13 3.95 9.53
CA GLY A 45 10.44 2.62 8.99
C GLY A 45 9.37 1.57 9.30
N SER A 46 8.26 1.94 9.94
CA SER A 46 7.14 1.04 10.20
C SER A 46 6.24 0.86 8.97
N TRP A 47 5.43 -0.21 8.98
CA TRP A 47 4.39 -0.53 8.00
C TRP A 47 4.77 -0.36 6.52
N PRO A 48 5.52 -1.33 5.96
CA PRO A 48 5.68 -1.41 4.52
C PRO A 48 4.38 -1.91 3.86
N GLY A 49 3.80 -1.08 2.99
CA GLY A 49 2.79 -1.49 2.04
C GLY A 49 3.40 -1.64 0.65
N LEU A 50 3.37 -2.84 0.08
CA LEU A 50 3.94 -3.10 -1.25
C LEU A 50 2.89 -2.96 -2.34
N ALA A 51 3.29 -2.42 -3.48
CA ALA A 51 2.44 -2.44 -4.67
C ALA A 51 2.24 -3.89 -5.11
N ALA A 52 0.99 -4.32 -5.29
CA ALA A 52 0.66 -5.73 -5.57
C ALA A 52 1.31 -6.24 -6.87
N ASP A 53 1.50 -5.33 -7.84
CA ASP A 53 2.13 -5.52 -9.14
C ASP A 53 3.64 -5.81 -9.07
N VAL A 54 4.28 -5.63 -7.91
CA VAL A 54 5.69 -6.01 -7.69
C VAL A 54 5.84 -7.51 -7.41
N SER A 55 4.75 -8.20 -7.06
CA SER A 55 4.80 -9.64 -6.83
C SER A 55 4.90 -10.42 -8.13
N ASP A 56 5.66 -11.52 -8.12
CA ASP A 56 5.70 -12.47 -9.23
C ASP A 56 4.36 -13.22 -9.44
N ASN A 57 3.52 -13.30 -8.40
CA ASN A 57 2.22 -13.98 -8.43
C ASN A 57 1.08 -13.03 -8.00
N PRO A 58 0.79 -11.96 -8.76
CA PRO A 58 -0.20 -10.97 -8.36
C PRO A 58 -1.63 -11.53 -8.30
N GLU A 59 -1.93 -12.60 -9.06
CA GLU A 59 -3.21 -13.32 -9.00
C GLU A 59 -3.51 -14.01 -7.65
N ASP A 60 -2.50 -14.23 -6.80
CA ASP A 60 -2.70 -14.83 -5.48
C ASP A 60 -3.37 -13.85 -4.49
N PHE A 61 -3.41 -12.56 -4.83
CA PHE A 61 -3.99 -11.55 -3.97
C PHE A 61 -5.49 -11.39 -4.18
N ARG A 62 -6.21 -11.28 -3.06
CA ARG A 62 -7.61 -10.85 -3.03
C ARG A 62 -7.71 -9.47 -2.40
N LEU A 63 -8.44 -8.57 -3.05
CA LEU A 63 -8.77 -7.27 -2.45
C LEU A 63 -9.63 -7.50 -1.21
N ALA A 64 -9.04 -7.31 -0.03
CA ALA A 64 -9.69 -7.59 1.25
C ALA A 64 -10.44 -6.37 1.81
N SER A 65 -9.92 -5.17 1.57
CA SER A 65 -10.44 -3.93 2.13
C SER A 65 -10.35 -2.75 1.17
N GLU A 66 -11.31 -1.83 1.30
CA GLU A 66 -11.31 -0.50 0.69
C GLU A 66 -11.38 0.53 1.83
N ILE A 67 -10.33 1.34 2.01
CA ILE A 67 -10.30 2.47 2.96
C ILE A 67 -10.70 3.77 2.27
N PHE A 68 -11.18 4.76 3.04
CA PHE A 68 -11.69 6.04 2.54
C PHE A 68 -12.83 5.89 1.51
N ILE A 69 -13.73 4.92 1.75
CA ILE A 69 -14.82 4.60 0.81
C ILE A 69 -15.79 5.77 0.59
N ASP A 70 -15.91 6.65 1.57
CA ASP A 70 -16.70 7.88 1.54
C ASP A 70 -16.11 8.96 0.61
N LYS A 71 -14.82 8.84 0.25
CA LYS A 71 -14.14 9.68 -0.74
C LYS A 71 -14.04 9.00 -2.12
N LYS A 72 -14.55 7.77 -2.27
CA LYS A 72 -14.44 7.02 -3.52
C LYS A 72 -15.19 7.75 -4.65
N PRO A 73 -14.51 8.08 -5.77
CA PRO A 73 -15.17 8.63 -6.94
C PRO A 73 -16.27 7.70 -7.48
N GLY A 74 -17.42 8.27 -7.84
CA GLY A 74 -18.59 7.48 -8.28
C GLY A 74 -18.48 6.81 -9.66
N PHE A 75 -17.37 7.00 -10.38
CA PHE A 75 -17.19 6.45 -11.73
C PHE A 75 -16.60 5.03 -11.76
N TYR A 76 -16.32 4.42 -10.60
CA TYR A 76 -15.85 3.03 -10.52
C TYR A 76 -16.37 2.28 -9.29
N ALA A 77 -16.41 0.95 -9.41
CA ALA A 77 -16.64 0.04 -8.29
C ALA A 77 -15.84 -1.25 -8.53
N PHE A 78 -15.30 -1.83 -7.46
CA PHE A 78 -14.69 -3.15 -7.52
C PHE A 78 -15.77 -4.23 -7.47
N ALA A 79 -15.55 -5.33 -8.20
CA ALA A 79 -16.55 -6.37 -8.39
C ALA A 79 -16.71 -7.31 -7.18
N ASN A 80 -15.67 -7.48 -6.37
CA ASN A 80 -15.74 -8.35 -5.19
C ASN A 80 -16.25 -7.61 -3.96
N ASP A 81 -16.81 -8.37 -3.01
CA ASP A 81 -17.15 -7.85 -1.69
C ASP A 81 -15.88 -7.67 -0.84
N THR A 82 -15.82 -6.56 -0.11
CA THR A 82 -14.65 -6.06 0.61
C THR A 82 -15.07 -5.45 1.94
N ARG A 83 -14.15 -5.46 2.92
CA ARG A 83 -14.32 -4.64 4.12
C ARG A 83 -14.17 -3.16 3.72
N ARG A 84 -15.25 -2.39 3.79
CA ARG A 84 -15.25 -0.97 3.47
C ARG A 84 -15.13 -0.15 4.74
N LEU A 85 -14.19 0.79 4.74
CA LEU A 85 -13.92 1.70 5.85
C LEU A 85 -14.00 3.13 5.34
N THR A 86 -14.73 3.96 6.07
CA THR A 86 -14.70 5.41 5.91
C THR A 86 -13.35 5.98 6.38
N GLU A 87 -13.08 7.23 6.01
CA GLU A 87 -11.96 8.02 6.56
C GLU A 87 -11.86 7.92 8.09
N ALA A 88 -12.98 8.15 8.78
CA ALA A 88 -13.02 8.14 10.24
C ALA A 88 -12.67 6.77 10.83
N GLU A 89 -13.19 5.68 10.24
CA GLU A 89 -12.92 4.31 10.70
C GLU A 89 -11.48 3.88 10.40
N ALA A 90 -10.94 4.26 9.22
CA ALA A 90 -9.57 3.96 8.86
C ALA A 90 -8.57 4.68 9.77
N LEU A 91 -8.77 5.97 10.03
CA LEU A 91 -7.90 6.73 10.94
C LEU A 91 -7.96 6.20 12.37
N ALA A 92 -9.15 5.83 12.87
CA ALA A 92 -9.28 5.23 14.20
C ALA A 92 -8.55 3.87 14.33
N GLN A 93 -8.47 3.11 13.23
CA GLN A 93 -7.81 1.81 13.22
C GLN A 93 -6.28 1.90 13.05
N PHE A 94 -5.79 2.84 12.24
CA PHE A 94 -4.38 2.88 11.81
C PHE A 94 -3.56 4.04 12.36
N ASN A 95 -4.14 5.01 13.06
CA ASN A 95 -3.41 6.18 13.57
C ASN A 95 -3.02 6.04 15.05
N GLN A 96 -2.54 4.86 15.47
CA GLN A 96 -2.05 4.56 16.82
C GLN A 96 -0.52 4.59 16.88
#